data_AF-A0A837HMR0-F1
#
_entry.id   AF-A0A837HMR0-F1
#
_cell.length_a   1.000
_cell.length_b   1.000
_cell.length_c   1.000
_cell.angle_alpha   90.00
_cell.angle_beta   90.00
_cell.angle_gamma   90.00
#
_symmetry.space_group_name_H-M   'P 1'
#
loop_
_entity.id
_entity.type
_entity.pdbx_description
1 polymer ?
#
loop_
_entity_poly.entity_id
_entity_poly.type
_entity_poly.pdbx_seq_one_letter_code
_entity_poly.pdbx_strand_id
1 'polypeptide(L)'
;MGFIGILLLPTNIRFLSIAMLGVLTLLLFGWSLKEGLGINMTLVTLILPCLFTVSVGFFWFLLPKSILTYVIAILIYSFGIYALLLTANIYTVATIRTIALLRAARGVGFVLTLITFFLVFDTIISFRWPVYVSSFFVALLSLPLYLQGFWIITLEKYISKKLIIMTLIASLVMGEIAVSLFFWPATVVVASLFLTVSAYVLLGLGQSDLEDRLFIQTVREYLLVGAAVFIAMFLVTRWG
;
A
#
# COMPACT_ATOMS: atom_id res chain seq x y z
N MET A 1 -0.12 20.49 7.77
CA MET A 1 0.00 20.99 9.16
C MET A 1 0.23 19.85 10.17
N GLY A 2 -0.66 18.85 10.29
CA GLY A 2 -0.51 17.76 11.29
C GLY A 2 0.80 16.97 11.23
N PHE A 3 1.25 16.58 10.03
CA PHE A 3 2.51 15.84 9.83
C PHE A 3 3.76 16.63 10.27
N ILE A 4 3.75 17.96 10.10
CA ILE A 4 4.86 18.84 10.54
C ILE A 4 4.98 18.83 12.06
N GLY A 5 3.85 18.81 12.78
CA GLY A 5 3.82 18.73 14.24
C GLY A 5 4.51 17.47 14.77
N ILE A 6 4.34 16.32 14.10
CA ILE A 6 4.94 15.04 14.52
C ILE A 6 6.45 15.05 14.39
N LEU A 7 6.98 15.69 13.34
CA LEU A 7 8.41 15.77 13.08
C LEU A 7 9.15 16.58 14.17
N LEU A 8 8.44 17.49 14.84
CA LEU A 8 8.98 18.37 15.88
C LEU A 8 8.84 17.81 17.31
N LEU A 9 8.02 16.77 17.51
CA LEU A 9 7.75 16.22 18.84
C LEU A 9 8.90 15.36 19.39
N PRO A 10 9.08 15.30 20.73
CA PRO A 10 10.08 14.45 21.37
C PRO A 10 9.79 12.95 21.16
N THR A 11 10.84 12.11 21.15
CA THR A 11 10.81 10.71 20.69
C THR A 11 9.84 9.79 21.44
N ASN A 12 9.53 10.10 22.69
CA ASN A 12 8.62 9.35 23.56
C ASN A 12 7.14 9.39 23.12
N ILE A 13 6.68 10.46 22.44
CA ILE A 13 5.26 10.63 22.07
C ILE A 13 5.01 10.27 20.59
N ARG A 14 6.06 10.00 19.81
CA ARG A 14 5.96 9.91 18.34
C ARG A 14 5.07 8.78 17.82
N PHE A 15 5.14 7.59 18.42
CA PHE A 15 4.27 6.47 18.02
C PHE A 15 2.79 6.81 18.23
N LEU A 16 2.48 7.45 19.36
CA LEU A 16 1.15 7.94 19.66
C LEU A 16 0.73 9.04 18.66
N SER A 17 1.64 9.93 18.28
CA SER A 17 1.36 10.98 17.30
C SER A 17 1.08 10.43 15.90
N ILE A 18 1.80 9.39 15.45
CA ILE A 18 1.54 8.72 14.17
C ILE A 18 0.16 8.05 14.20
N ALA A 19 -0.15 7.32 15.29
CA ALA A 19 -1.47 6.71 15.46
C ALA A 19 -2.58 7.77 15.46
N MET A 20 -2.39 8.88 16.18
CA MET A 20 -3.32 9.99 16.21
C MET A 20 -3.51 10.62 14.82
N LEU A 21 -2.45 10.73 14.02
CA LEU A 21 -2.53 11.24 12.65
C LEU A 21 -3.27 10.27 11.73
N GLY A 22 -3.09 8.96 11.91
CA GLY A 22 -3.87 7.93 11.23
C GLY A 22 -5.36 8.07 11.53
N VAL A 23 -5.72 8.22 12.82
CA VAL A 23 -7.11 8.45 13.25
C VAL A 23 -7.66 9.76 12.68
N LEU A 24 -6.89 10.84 12.73
CA LEU A 24 -7.30 12.13 12.19
C LEU A 24 -7.48 12.07 10.67
N THR A 25 -6.66 11.28 9.96
CA THR A 25 -6.83 11.01 8.53
C THR A 25 -8.15 10.29 8.26
N LEU A 26 -8.50 9.27 9.05
CA LEU A 26 -9.78 8.58 8.95
C LEU A 26 -10.97 9.54 9.17
N LEU A 27 -10.90 10.39 10.18
CA LEU A 27 -11.95 11.35 10.49
C LEU A 27 -12.12 12.39 9.38
N LEU A 28 -11.02 12.98 8.90
CA LEU A 28 -11.08 14.02 7.87
C LEU A 28 -11.50 13.47 6.51
N PHE A 29 -10.94 12.33 6.06
CA PHE A 29 -11.38 11.69 4.82
C PHE A 29 -12.82 11.18 4.95
N GLY A 30 -13.18 10.60 6.10
CA GLY A 30 -14.54 10.12 6.34
C GLY A 30 -15.56 11.25 6.31
N TRP A 31 -15.22 12.41 6.87
CA TRP A 31 -16.04 13.61 6.76
C TRP A 31 -16.12 14.13 5.32
N SER A 32 -14.99 14.19 4.61
CA SER A 32 -14.94 14.64 3.21
C SER A 32 -15.75 13.76 2.25
N LEU A 33 -15.90 12.46 2.54
CA LEU A 33 -16.59 11.49 1.69
C LEU A 33 -18.04 11.20 2.12
N LYS A 34 -18.49 11.81 3.23
CA LYS A 34 -19.78 11.50 3.89
C LYS A 34 -20.99 11.67 2.98
N GLU A 35 -20.94 12.62 2.05
CA GLU A 35 -22.07 12.97 1.19
C GLU A 35 -22.09 12.18 -0.14
N GLY A 36 -20.99 11.50 -0.48
CA GLY A 36 -20.82 10.92 -1.81
C GLY A 36 -20.87 9.40 -1.90
N LEU A 37 -20.58 8.66 -0.82
CA LEU A 37 -20.48 7.20 -0.81
C LEU A 37 -21.35 6.59 0.29
N GLY A 38 -21.94 5.42 0.02
CA GLY A 38 -22.56 4.59 1.07
C GLY A 38 -21.53 4.10 2.07
N ILE A 39 -21.94 3.92 3.34
CA ILE A 39 -21.06 3.63 4.50
C ILE A 39 -20.00 2.56 4.22
N ASN A 40 -20.39 1.43 3.61
CA ASN A 40 -19.45 0.34 3.31
C ASN A 40 -18.35 0.74 2.31
N MET A 41 -18.70 1.51 1.29
CA MET A 41 -17.76 1.96 0.26
C MET A 41 -16.82 3.03 0.80
N THR A 42 -17.32 3.89 1.70
CA THR A 42 -16.50 4.85 2.43
C THR A 42 -15.43 4.13 3.25
N LEU A 43 -15.79 3.09 4.01
CA LEU A 43 -14.84 2.34 4.83
C LEU A 43 -13.71 1.71 4.01
N VAL A 44 -14.02 1.08 2.87
CA VAL A 44 -12.99 0.48 2.01
C VAL A 44 -12.10 1.56 1.38
N THR A 45 -12.67 2.69 0.98
CA THR A 45 -11.89 3.81 0.40
C THR A 45 -10.93 4.44 1.41
N LEU A 46 -11.26 4.42 2.71
CA LEU A 46 -10.43 4.97 3.80
C LEU A 46 -9.19 4.15 4.14
N ILE A 47 -9.13 2.88 3.71
CA ILE A 47 -8.02 1.98 4.01
C ILE A 47 -6.70 2.55 3.50
N LEU A 48 -6.64 2.92 2.21
CA LEU A 48 -5.42 3.36 1.57
C LEU A 48 -4.89 4.69 2.15
N PRO A 49 -5.71 5.74 2.33
CA PRO A 49 -5.24 6.97 3.00
C PRO A 49 -4.74 6.74 4.42
N CYS A 50 -5.43 5.89 5.20
CA CYS A 50 -5.00 5.59 6.57
C CYS A 50 -3.64 4.90 6.59
N LEU A 51 -3.49 3.82 5.82
CA LEU A 51 -2.25 3.05 5.76
C LEU A 51 -1.12 3.86 5.14
N PHE A 52 -1.38 4.68 4.12
CA PHE A 52 -0.39 5.59 3.56
C PHE A 52 0.14 6.55 4.63
N THR A 53 -0.75 7.22 5.38
CA THR A 53 -0.33 8.16 6.44
C THR A 53 0.50 7.48 7.52
N VAL A 54 0.04 6.33 8.01
CA VAL A 54 0.73 5.59 9.07
C VAL A 54 2.09 5.10 8.57
N SER A 55 2.16 4.55 7.35
CA SER A 55 3.39 4.01 6.79
C SER A 55 4.42 5.08 6.45
N VAL A 56 3.99 6.24 5.94
CA VAL A 56 4.89 7.40 5.77
C VAL A 56 5.42 7.86 7.13
N GLY A 57 4.56 7.93 8.15
CA GLY A 57 4.97 8.28 9.51
C GLY A 57 6.04 7.36 10.09
N PHE A 58 5.87 6.04 9.95
CA PHE A 58 6.85 5.06 10.40
C PHE A 58 8.13 5.06 9.57
N PHE A 59 8.04 5.08 8.25
CA PHE A 59 9.20 5.12 7.37
C PHE A 59 10.09 6.34 7.65
N TRP A 60 9.47 7.50 7.90
CA TRP A 60 10.23 8.72 8.16
C TRP A 60 11.06 8.67 9.45
N PHE A 61 10.67 7.82 10.40
CA PHE A 61 11.46 7.60 11.61
C PHE A 61 12.78 6.87 11.33
N LEU A 62 12.83 6.06 10.28
CA LEU A 62 14.01 5.28 9.91
C LEU A 62 15.08 6.13 9.21
N LEU A 63 14.70 7.31 8.70
CA LEU A 63 15.62 8.19 7.97
C LEU A 63 16.46 9.07 8.91
N PRO A 64 17.69 9.42 8.50
CA PRO A 64 18.55 10.30 9.28
C PRO A 64 17.91 11.69 9.44
N LYS A 65 18.01 12.24 10.66
CA LYS A 65 17.47 13.56 11.01
C LYS A 65 18.27 14.66 10.30
N SER A 66 17.75 15.14 9.18
CA SER A 66 18.28 16.31 8.48
C SER A 66 17.13 17.21 8.02
N ILE A 67 17.41 18.50 7.84
CA ILE A 67 16.42 19.46 7.31
C ILE A 67 15.95 19.02 5.93
N LEU A 68 16.87 18.53 5.09
CA LEU A 68 16.55 18.02 3.76
C LEU A 68 15.59 16.83 3.84
N THR A 69 15.85 15.88 4.74
CA THR A 69 14.96 14.76 5.01
C THR A 69 13.58 15.30 5.39
N TYR A 70 13.44 16.23 6.33
CA TYR A 70 12.12 16.78 6.68
C TYR A 70 11.38 17.45 5.53
N VAL A 71 12.07 18.23 4.71
CA VAL A 71 11.45 18.91 3.55
C VAL A 71 10.93 17.88 2.54
N ILE A 72 11.76 16.88 2.19
CA ILE A 72 11.38 15.82 1.25
C ILE A 72 10.17 15.03 1.80
N ALA A 73 10.14 14.75 3.10
CA ALA A 73 9.02 14.10 3.79
C ALA A 73 7.70 14.80 3.53
N ILE A 74 7.71 16.10 3.80
CA ILE A 74 6.52 16.94 3.78
C ILE A 74 6.01 17.02 2.35
N LEU A 75 6.90 17.14 1.36
CA LEU A 75 6.53 17.18 -0.05
C LEU A 75 5.91 15.86 -0.51
N ILE A 76 6.56 14.72 -0.24
CA ILE A 76 6.05 13.39 -0.62
C ILE A 76 4.70 13.12 0.06
N TYR A 77 4.59 13.39 1.36
CA TYR A 77 3.35 13.20 2.11
C TYR A 77 2.23 14.10 1.58
N SER A 78 2.51 15.39 1.38
CA SER A 78 1.49 16.36 0.93
C SER A 78 1.00 16.02 -0.48
N PHE A 79 1.91 15.67 -1.39
CA PHE A 79 1.56 15.25 -2.74
C PHE A 79 0.76 13.93 -2.73
N GLY A 80 1.20 12.96 -1.93
CA GLY A 80 0.51 11.68 -1.79
C GLY A 80 -0.92 11.82 -1.25
N ILE A 81 -1.11 12.59 -0.17
CA ILE A 81 -2.44 12.85 0.40
C ILE A 81 -3.32 13.63 -0.58
N TYR A 82 -2.78 14.61 -1.29
CA TYR A 82 -3.52 15.33 -2.31
C TYR A 82 -4.00 14.39 -3.43
N ALA A 83 -3.12 13.52 -3.93
CA ALA A 83 -3.47 12.52 -4.93
C ALA A 83 -4.51 11.51 -4.42
N LEU A 84 -4.43 11.11 -3.15
CA LEU A 84 -5.42 10.25 -2.50
C LEU A 84 -6.79 10.91 -2.39
N LEU A 85 -6.86 12.19 -2.01
CA LEU A 85 -8.13 12.94 -1.98
C LEU A 85 -8.73 13.05 -3.38
N LEU A 86 -7.91 13.36 -4.39
CA LEU A 86 -8.37 13.48 -5.77
C LEU A 86 -8.90 12.14 -6.30
N THR A 87 -8.18 11.04 -6.09
CA THR A 87 -8.60 9.70 -6.51
C THR A 87 -9.86 9.25 -5.77
N ALA A 88 -9.96 9.49 -4.46
CA ALA A 88 -11.16 9.19 -3.68
C ALA A 88 -12.40 9.96 -4.17
N ASN A 89 -12.24 11.24 -4.53
CA ASN A 89 -13.30 12.03 -5.13
C ASN A 89 -13.73 11.48 -6.50
N ILE A 90 -12.76 11.05 -7.33
CA ILE A 90 -13.07 10.44 -8.63
C ILE A 90 -13.82 9.12 -8.45
N TYR A 91 -13.41 8.26 -7.50
CA TYR A 91 -14.12 7.01 -7.20
C TYR A 91 -15.56 7.26 -6.73
N THR A 92 -15.74 8.24 -5.85
CA THR A 92 -17.06 8.69 -5.39
C THR A 92 -17.98 9.00 -6.57
N VAL A 93 -17.54 9.87 -7.49
CA VAL A 93 -18.33 10.23 -8.68
C VAL A 93 -18.53 9.02 -9.61
N ALA A 94 -17.51 8.16 -9.73
CA ALA A 94 -17.54 6.98 -10.58
C ALA A 94 -18.56 5.91 -10.13
N THR A 95 -18.90 5.86 -8.85
CA THR A 95 -19.93 4.93 -8.34
C THR A 95 -21.33 5.27 -8.85
N ILE A 96 -21.61 6.53 -9.18
CA ILE A 96 -22.90 6.99 -9.69
C ILE A 96 -22.93 6.93 -11.22
N ARG A 97 -21.83 7.33 -11.87
CA ARG A 97 -21.73 7.37 -13.34
C ARG A 97 -20.31 7.08 -13.79
N THR A 98 -20.16 6.38 -14.91
CA THR A 98 -18.85 6.15 -15.51
C THR A 98 -18.26 7.46 -16.06
N ILE A 99 -17.05 7.81 -15.64
CA ILE A 99 -16.32 9.01 -16.10
C ILE A 99 -14.97 8.64 -16.68
N ALA A 100 -14.52 9.38 -17.71
CA ALA A 100 -13.26 9.10 -18.41
C ALA A 100 -12.03 9.14 -17.47
N LEU A 101 -12.07 10.00 -16.44
CA LEU A 101 -10.98 10.13 -15.46
C LEU A 101 -10.81 8.90 -14.56
N LEU A 102 -11.78 7.97 -14.53
CA LEU A 102 -11.70 6.77 -13.69
C LEU A 102 -10.46 5.92 -14.03
N ARG A 103 -10.13 5.77 -15.31
CA ARG A 103 -8.95 4.99 -15.73
C ARG A 103 -7.65 5.61 -15.21
N ALA A 104 -7.54 6.94 -15.27
CA ALA A 104 -6.39 7.66 -14.74
C ALA A 104 -6.32 7.53 -13.21
N ALA A 105 -7.47 7.67 -12.52
CA ALA A 105 -7.51 7.52 -11.06
C ALA A 105 -7.12 6.11 -10.61
N ARG A 106 -7.55 5.06 -11.31
CA ARG A 106 -7.12 3.68 -11.04
C ARG A 106 -5.61 3.53 -11.15
N GLY A 107 -4.99 4.08 -12.18
CA GLY A 107 -3.53 4.06 -12.34
C GLY A 107 -2.80 4.79 -11.21
N VAL A 108 -3.24 5.99 -10.85
CA VAL A 108 -2.65 6.75 -9.74
C VAL A 108 -2.85 6.02 -8.40
N GLY A 109 -4.04 5.49 -8.14
CA GLY A 109 -4.35 4.71 -6.94
C GLY A 109 -3.51 3.44 -6.85
N PHE A 110 -3.29 2.75 -7.96
CA PHE A 110 -2.41 1.58 -8.04
C PHE A 110 -0.97 1.94 -7.65
N VAL A 111 -0.40 3.01 -8.22
CA VAL A 111 0.95 3.48 -7.86
C VAL A 111 1.03 3.86 -6.37
N LEU A 112 0.04 4.58 -5.83
CA LEU A 112 0.00 4.93 -4.41
C LEU A 112 -0.11 3.70 -3.51
N THR A 113 -0.83 2.66 -3.95
CA THR A 113 -0.91 1.38 -3.24
C THR A 113 0.44 0.69 -3.20
N LEU A 114 1.19 0.66 -4.30
CA LEU A 114 2.55 0.10 -4.34
C LEU A 114 3.52 0.87 -3.46
N ILE A 115 3.47 2.21 -3.48
CA ILE A 115 4.26 3.05 -2.58
C ILE A 115 3.93 2.70 -1.13
N THR A 116 2.64 2.50 -0.83
CA THR A 116 2.20 2.14 0.54
C THR A 116 2.70 0.76 0.92
N PHE A 117 2.63 -0.23 0.03
CA PHE A 117 3.23 -1.55 0.23
C PHE A 117 4.72 -1.46 0.54
N PHE A 118 5.48 -0.70 -0.24
CA PHE A 118 6.92 -0.49 0.01
C PHE A 118 7.17 0.06 1.40
N LEU A 119 6.46 1.12 1.81
CA LEU A 119 6.64 1.75 3.12
C LEU A 119 6.25 0.81 4.27
N VAL A 120 5.19 0.02 4.10
CA VAL A 120 4.75 -1.01 5.07
C VAL A 120 5.83 -2.08 5.21
N PHE A 121 6.29 -2.67 4.12
CA PHE A 121 7.27 -3.74 4.14
C PHE A 121 8.62 -3.28 4.69
N ASP A 122 9.05 -2.08 4.30
CA ASP A 122 10.28 -1.47 4.83
C ASP A 122 10.20 -1.26 6.34
N THR A 123 9.06 -0.77 6.82
CA THR A 123 8.82 -0.62 8.26
C THR A 123 8.88 -1.96 8.99
N ILE A 124 8.18 -3.00 8.50
CA ILE A 124 8.14 -4.32 9.13
C ILE A 124 9.53 -4.95 9.18
N ILE A 125 10.24 -4.97 8.04
CA ILE A 125 11.56 -5.61 7.94
C ILE A 125 12.61 -4.83 8.76
N SER A 126 12.48 -3.51 8.85
CA SER A 126 13.35 -2.67 9.68
C SER A 126 13.27 -2.99 11.18
N PHE A 127 12.13 -3.49 11.67
CA PHE A 127 12.01 -3.91 13.07
C PHE A 127 12.82 -5.17 13.40
N ARG A 128 13.27 -5.94 12.40
CA ARG A 128 14.08 -7.16 12.56
C ARG A 128 13.46 -8.18 13.53
N TRP A 129 12.14 -8.28 13.52
CA TRP A 129 11.43 -9.29 14.30
C TRP A 129 11.67 -10.70 13.76
N PRO A 130 11.43 -11.74 14.59
CA PRO A 130 11.48 -13.13 14.13
C PRO A 130 10.57 -13.38 12.93
N VAL A 131 10.91 -14.38 12.12
CA VAL A 131 10.21 -14.73 10.86
C VAL A 131 8.71 -14.77 11.02
N TYR A 132 8.23 -15.50 12.02
CA TYR A 132 6.80 -15.73 12.24
C TYR A 132 6.05 -14.42 12.55
N VAL A 133 6.69 -13.46 13.21
CA VAL A 133 6.10 -12.15 13.51
C VAL A 133 6.09 -11.29 12.25
N SER A 134 7.24 -11.16 11.58
CA SER A 134 7.37 -10.33 10.38
C SER A 134 6.44 -10.81 9.26
N SER A 135 6.43 -12.11 8.96
CA SER A 135 5.56 -12.70 7.93
C SER A 135 4.08 -12.59 8.28
N PHE A 136 3.71 -12.72 9.56
CA PHE A 136 2.35 -12.49 10.01
C PHE A 136 1.91 -11.03 9.77
N PHE A 137 2.75 -10.04 10.11
CA PHE A 137 2.42 -8.64 9.85
C PHE A 137 2.42 -8.29 8.36
N VAL A 138 3.28 -8.91 7.55
CA VAL A 138 3.23 -8.77 6.08
C VAL A 138 1.89 -9.26 5.54
N ALA A 139 1.42 -10.44 5.95
CA ALA A 139 0.11 -10.96 5.55
C ALA A 139 -1.03 -10.08 6.09
N LEU A 140 -0.98 -9.70 7.36
CA LEU A 140 -2.03 -8.92 8.02
C LEU A 140 -2.20 -7.52 7.42
N LEU A 141 -1.11 -6.81 7.16
CA LEU A 141 -1.15 -5.45 6.62
C LEU A 141 -1.31 -5.41 5.09
N SER A 142 -0.99 -6.50 4.39
CA SER A 142 -1.30 -6.62 2.97
C SER A 142 -2.77 -6.90 2.68
N LEU A 143 -3.46 -7.61 3.57
CA LEU A 143 -4.90 -7.90 3.46
C LEU A 143 -5.76 -6.66 3.19
N PRO A 144 -5.73 -5.58 4.01
CA PRO A 144 -6.54 -4.40 3.75
C PRO A 144 -6.13 -3.68 2.45
N LEU A 145 -4.84 -3.65 2.09
CA LEU A 145 -4.38 -3.04 0.84
C LEU A 145 -4.87 -3.80 -0.39
N TYR A 146 -4.84 -5.14 -0.37
CA TYR A 146 -5.41 -5.95 -1.44
C TYR A 146 -6.92 -5.80 -1.52
N LEU A 147 -7.61 -5.77 -0.38
CA LEU A 147 -9.07 -5.58 -0.34
C LEU A 147 -9.46 -4.29 -1.06
N GLN A 148 -8.82 -3.19 -0.70
CA GLN A 148 -9.07 -1.88 -1.30
C GLN A 148 -8.65 -1.84 -2.77
N GLY A 149 -7.48 -2.40 -3.10
CA GLY A 149 -6.93 -2.39 -4.45
C GLY A 149 -7.76 -3.22 -5.44
N PHE A 150 -8.32 -4.35 -5.01
CA PHE A 150 -9.25 -5.14 -5.82
C PHE A 150 -10.63 -4.48 -5.93
N TRP A 151 -11.14 -3.92 -4.82
CA TRP A 151 -12.46 -3.30 -4.79
C TRP A 151 -12.60 -2.11 -5.73
N ILE A 152 -11.54 -1.31 -5.92
CA ILE A 152 -11.52 -0.18 -6.87
C ILE A 152 -11.83 -0.58 -8.33
N ILE A 153 -11.57 -1.84 -8.70
CA ILE A 153 -11.84 -2.31 -10.07
C ILE A 153 -13.33 -2.53 -10.28
N THR A 154 -14.02 -3.09 -9.29
CA THR A 154 -15.45 -3.39 -9.35
C THR A 154 -16.32 -2.20 -8.94
N LEU A 155 -15.87 -1.39 -7.95
CA LEU A 155 -16.65 -0.31 -7.31
C LEU A 155 -18.06 -0.74 -6.87
N GLU A 156 -18.24 -2.01 -6.52
CA GLU A 156 -19.51 -2.56 -6.10
C GLU A 156 -19.87 -2.13 -4.67
N LYS A 157 -21.17 -1.94 -4.41
CA LYS A 157 -21.67 -1.58 -3.07
C LYS A 157 -21.42 -2.66 -2.01
N TYR A 158 -21.32 -3.91 -2.45
CA TYR A 158 -21.10 -5.07 -1.58
C TYR A 158 -19.79 -5.74 -1.97
N ILE A 159 -19.10 -6.30 -0.98
CA ILE A 159 -17.88 -7.05 -1.21
C ILE A 159 -18.26 -8.47 -1.62
N SER A 160 -17.99 -8.84 -2.86
CA SER A 160 -18.31 -10.16 -3.37
C SER A 160 -17.44 -11.25 -2.72
N LYS A 161 -17.96 -12.49 -2.63
CA LYS A 161 -17.21 -13.64 -2.11
C LYS A 161 -15.93 -13.88 -2.90
N LYS A 162 -15.96 -13.68 -4.24
CA LYS A 162 -14.78 -13.75 -5.11
C LYS A 162 -13.70 -12.78 -4.64
N LEU A 163 -14.06 -11.53 -4.36
CA LEU A 163 -13.11 -10.50 -3.94
C LEU A 163 -12.48 -10.80 -2.57
N ILE A 164 -13.26 -11.30 -1.61
CA ILE A 164 -12.75 -11.73 -0.30
C ILE A 164 -11.74 -12.87 -0.46
N ILE A 165 -12.07 -13.90 -1.25
CA ILE A 165 -11.17 -15.03 -1.49
C ILE A 165 -9.88 -14.57 -2.16
N MET A 166 -9.96 -13.75 -3.21
CA MET A 166 -8.78 -13.20 -3.88
C MET A 166 -7.90 -12.40 -2.93
N THR A 167 -8.50 -11.57 -2.07
CA THR A 167 -7.81 -10.79 -1.05
C THR A 167 -7.05 -11.68 -0.07
N LEU A 168 -7.72 -12.70 0.48
CA LEU A 168 -7.12 -13.63 1.44
C LEU A 168 -5.98 -14.45 0.84
N ILE A 169 -6.16 -14.93 -0.39
CA ILE A 169 -5.11 -15.69 -1.09
C ILE A 169 -3.91 -14.77 -1.34
N ALA A 170 -4.12 -13.57 -1.88
CA ALA A 170 -3.03 -12.64 -2.18
C ALA A 170 -2.26 -12.25 -0.90
N SER A 171 -2.96 -11.99 0.22
CA SER A 171 -2.31 -11.64 1.47
C SER A 171 -1.57 -12.82 2.11
N LEU A 172 -2.11 -14.04 2.00
CA LEU A 172 -1.44 -15.25 2.48
C LEU A 172 -0.15 -15.52 1.69
N VAL A 173 -0.23 -15.48 0.36
CA VAL A 173 0.93 -15.65 -0.54
C VAL A 173 2.01 -14.61 -0.22
N MET A 174 1.65 -13.36 0.08
CA MET A 174 2.62 -12.35 0.53
C MET A 174 3.34 -12.73 1.83
N GLY A 175 2.62 -13.31 2.80
CA GLY A 175 3.22 -13.83 4.03
C GLY A 175 4.22 -14.95 3.76
N GLU A 176 3.88 -15.89 2.88
CA GLU A 176 4.76 -17.00 2.48
C GLU A 176 6.02 -16.54 1.74
N ILE A 177 5.88 -15.55 0.85
CA ILE A 177 7.02 -14.91 0.18
C ILE A 177 7.92 -14.24 1.24
N ALA A 178 7.35 -13.58 2.25
CA ALA A 178 8.13 -12.99 3.33
C ALA A 178 8.87 -14.03 4.19
N VAL A 179 8.28 -15.21 4.44
CA VAL A 179 8.99 -16.34 5.07
C VAL A 179 10.19 -16.76 4.21
N SER A 180 9.98 -16.88 2.91
CA SER A 180 11.03 -17.30 1.96
C SER A 180 12.20 -16.32 1.93
N LEU A 181 11.91 -15.01 2.00
CA LEU A 181 12.93 -13.96 2.04
C LEU A 181 13.79 -13.96 3.29
N PHE A 182 13.29 -14.50 4.42
CA PHE A 182 14.06 -14.53 5.65
C PHE A 182 15.35 -15.38 5.52
N PHE A 183 15.32 -16.40 4.67
CA PHE A 183 16.48 -17.24 4.40
C PHE A 183 17.48 -16.59 3.41
N TRP A 184 17.18 -15.39 2.94
CA TRP A 184 17.97 -14.66 1.96
C TRP A 184 18.76 -13.53 2.62
N PRO A 185 20.07 -13.38 2.37
CA PRO A 185 20.89 -12.32 2.97
C PRO A 185 20.67 -10.95 2.30
N ALA A 186 19.42 -10.55 2.14
CA ALA A 186 19.02 -9.29 1.52
C ALA A 186 19.07 -8.12 2.52
N THR A 187 19.40 -6.92 2.03
CA THR A 187 19.23 -5.70 2.81
C THR A 187 17.74 -5.37 2.95
N VAL A 188 17.39 -4.58 3.97
CA VAL A 188 16.00 -4.15 4.22
C VAL A 188 15.37 -3.57 2.94
N VAL A 189 16.05 -2.64 2.28
CA VAL A 189 15.54 -1.97 1.07
C VAL A 189 15.30 -2.97 -0.07
N VAL A 190 16.25 -3.89 -0.30
CA VAL A 190 16.13 -4.89 -1.37
C VAL A 190 14.98 -5.85 -1.11
N ALA A 191 14.84 -6.34 0.13
CA ALA A 191 13.73 -7.21 0.52
C ALA A 191 12.37 -6.51 0.40
N SER A 192 12.26 -5.26 0.84
CA SER A 192 11.04 -4.45 0.72
C SER A 192 10.65 -4.18 -0.72
N LEU A 193 11.61 -3.88 -1.59
CA LEU A 193 11.37 -3.73 -3.04
C LEU A 193 10.90 -5.05 -3.65
N PHE A 194 11.51 -6.17 -3.28
CA PHE A 194 11.10 -7.48 -3.78
C PHE A 194 9.66 -7.84 -3.37
N LEU A 195 9.28 -7.61 -2.11
CA LEU A 195 7.90 -7.78 -1.67
C LEU A 195 6.95 -6.82 -2.38
N THR A 196 7.37 -5.58 -2.64
CA THR A 196 6.55 -4.60 -3.37
C THR A 196 6.30 -5.04 -4.81
N VAL A 197 7.31 -5.62 -5.48
CA VAL A 197 7.16 -6.15 -6.83
C VAL A 197 6.31 -7.42 -6.83
N SER A 198 6.45 -8.26 -5.82
CA SER A 198 5.54 -9.40 -5.62
C SER A 198 4.09 -8.93 -5.45
N ALA A 199 3.88 -7.86 -4.68
CA ALA A 199 2.57 -7.24 -4.53
C ALA A 199 2.08 -6.60 -5.83
N TYR A 200 2.95 -5.99 -6.63
CA TYR A 200 2.63 -5.51 -7.98
C TYR A 200 2.11 -6.63 -8.88
N VAL A 201 2.79 -7.78 -8.90
CA VAL A 201 2.38 -8.95 -9.68
C VAL A 201 1.02 -9.47 -9.20
N LEU A 202 0.86 -9.70 -7.90
CA LEU A 202 -0.39 -10.24 -7.34
C LEU A 202 -1.56 -9.28 -7.51
N LEU A 203 -1.35 -7.99 -7.21
CA LEU A 203 -2.36 -6.95 -7.37
C LEU A 203 -2.74 -6.79 -8.84
N GLY A 204 -1.75 -6.69 -9.73
CA GLY A 204 -1.97 -6.49 -11.16
C GLY A 204 -2.67 -7.67 -11.84
N LEU A 205 -2.29 -8.91 -11.51
CA LEU A 205 -2.98 -10.11 -11.98
C LEU A 205 -4.41 -10.17 -11.46
N GLY A 206 -4.62 -9.92 -10.16
CA GLY A 206 -5.95 -9.92 -9.56
C GLY A 206 -6.87 -8.83 -10.13
N GLN A 207 -6.35 -7.62 -10.36
CA GLN A 207 -7.10 -6.56 -11.04
C GLN A 207 -7.41 -6.93 -12.50
N SER A 208 -6.48 -7.57 -13.21
CA SER A 208 -6.70 -8.03 -14.59
C SER A 208 -7.76 -9.13 -14.69
N ASP A 209 -7.82 -10.04 -13.70
CA ASP A 209 -8.87 -11.04 -13.59
C ASP A 209 -10.25 -10.41 -13.31
N LEU A 210 -10.30 -9.36 -12.48
CA LEU A 210 -11.54 -8.63 -12.20
C LEU A 210 -12.01 -7.77 -13.38
N GLU A 211 -11.12 -7.38 -14.30
CA GLU A 211 -11.47 -6.71 -15.55
C GLU A 211 -11.80 -7.68 -16.70
N ASP A 212 -11.81 -8.99 -16.46
CA ASP A 212 -11.95 -10.05 -17.49
C ASP A 212 -10.91 -9.93 -18.61
N ARG A 213 -9.70 -9.50 -18.25
CA ARG A 213 -8.56 -9.24 -19.15
C ARG A 213 -7.34 -10.07 -18.80
N LEU A 214 -7.51 -11.17 -18.07
CA LEU A 214 -6.44 -12.09 -17.71
C LEU A 214 -6.06 -12.96 -18.91
N PHE A 215 -5.41 -12.36 -19.89
CA PHE A 215 -4.84 -13.07 -21.02
C PHE A 215 -3.46 -13.63 -20.66
N ILE A 216 -3.05 -14.70 -21.35
CA ILE A 216 -1.73 -15.31 -21.15
C ILE A 216 -0.59 -14.31 -21.39
N GLN A 217 -0.79 -13.34 -22.29
CA GLN A 217 0.15 -12.24 -22.53
C GLN A 217 0.32 -11.39 -21.26
N THR A 218 -0.78 -10.95 -20.65
CA THR A 218 -0.77 -10.16 -19.42
C THR A 218 -0.09 -10.94 -18.28
N VAL A 219 -0.40 -12.23 -18.14
CA VAL A 219 0.26 -13.08 -17.14
C VAL A 219 1.76 -13.12 -17.35
N ARG A 220 2.21 -13.30 -18.60
CA ARG A 220 3.64 -13.32 -18.95
C ARG A 220 4.31 -11.98 -18.65
N GLU A 221 3.68 -10.86 -18.95
CA GLU A 221 4.23 -9.52 -18.68
C GLU A 221 4.50 -9.32 -17.18
N TYR A 222 3.51 -9.62 -16.33
CA TYR A 222 3.69 -9.51 -14.87
C TYR A 222 4.76 -10.47 -14.35
N LEU A 223 4.74 -11.74 -14.79
CA LEU A 223 5.73 -12.72 -14.37
C LEU A 223 7.15 -12.38 -14.85
N LEU A 224 7.30 -11.77 -16.04
CA LEU A 224 8.60 -11.30 -16.53
C LEU A 224 9.16 -10.19 -15.65
N VAL A 225 8.33 -9.23 -15.22
CA VAL A 225 8.75 -8.19 -14.28
C VAL A 225 9.17 -8.80 -12.94
N GLY A 226 8.37 -9.73 -12.40
CA GLY A 226 8.71 -10.46 -11.17
C GLY A 226 10.02 -11.23 -11.28
N ALA A 227 10.22 -11.97 -12.38
CA ALA A 227 11.44 -12.73 -12.65
C ALA A 227 12.66 -11.81 -12.80
N ALA A 228 12.53 -10.69 -13.50
CA ALA A 228 13.61 -9.72 -13.66
C ALA A 228 14.07 -9.16 -12.31
N VAL A 229 13.13 -8.82 -11.43
CA VAL A 229 13.43 -8.30 -10.09
C VAL A 229 14.01 -9.39 -9.19
N PHE A 230 13.52 -10.64 -9.29
CA PHE A 230 14.12 -11.77 -8.60
C PHE A 230 15.58 -11.99 -9.00
N ILE A 231 15.89 -11.95 -10.30
CA ILE A 231 17.26 -12.06 -10.81
C ILE A 231 18.11 -10.88 -10.33
N ALA A 232 17.61 -9.65 -10.41
CA ALA A 232 18.32 -8.47 -9.93
C ALA A 232 18.64 -8.56 -8.43
N MET A 233 17.67 -9.00 -7.62
CA MET A 233 17.89 -9.27 -6.20
C MET A 233 18.97 -10.34 -6.00
N PHE A 234 18.89 -11.46 -6.72
CA PHE A 234 19.88 -12.54 -6.64
C PHE A 234 21.31 -12.01 -6.89
N LEU A 235 21.49 -11.16 -7.90
CA LEU A 235 22.80 -10.60 -8.29
C LEU A 235 23.33 -9.54 -7.33
N VAL A 236 22.46 -8.72 -6.72
CA VAL A 236 22.85 -7.67 -5.77
C VAL A 236 23.17 -8.25 -4.38
N THR A 237 22.55 -9.39 -4.04
CA THR A 237 22.75 -10.04 -2.75
C THR A 237 24.17 -10.60 -2.65
N ARG A 238 24.90 -10.23 -1.60
CA ARG A 238 26.21 -10.81 -1.30
C ARG A 238 26.04 -12.08 -0.49
N TRP A 239 26.48 -13.20 -1.03
CA TRP A 239 26.41 -14.53 -0.41
C TRP A 239 27.69 -14.90 0.34
N GLY A 240 28.32 -13.90 0.97
CA GLY A 240 29.60 -13.97 1.67
C GLY A 240 29.98 -12.63 2.25
#